data_AF-A0A7J4QVM1-F1
#
_entry.id   AF-A0A7J4QVM1-F1
#
_cell.length_a   1.000
_cell.length_b   1.000
_cell.length_c   1.000
_cell.angle_alpha   90.00
_cell.angle_beta   90.00
_cell.angle_gamma   90.00
#
_symmetry.space_group_name_H-M   'P 1'
#
loop_
_entity.id
_entity.type
_entity.pdbx_description
1 polymer ?
#
loop_
_entity_poly.entity_id
_entity_poly.type
_entity_poly.pdbx_seq_one_letter_code
_entity_poly.pdbx_strand_id
1 'polypeptide(L)'
;TTTEDFHPLSWEIYQWSHSAITVLVCFLATWWYLEKYGTPKFLSRFYLATMSAKKQAFLIWLPWLLNIITDIPSHTAQFFPTPVFHPISDWKYDGTRWSTPSIWFTNLGILLFVWAIMIVLERKRKANSKIVTE
;
A
#
# COMPACT_ATOMS: atom_id res chain seq x y z
N THR A 1 -8.73 -10.60 -18.33
CA THR A 1 -7.43 -10.75 -18.98
C THR A 1 -6.58 -11.63 -18.09
N THR A 2 -6.01 -12.68 -18.65
CA THR A 2 -4.99 -13.49 -17.98
C THR A 2 -3.62 -12.83 -18.19
N THR A 3 -2.61 -13.35 -17.51
CA THR A 3 -1.22 -12.90 -17.72
C THR A 3 -0.76 -13.12 -19.17
N GLU A 4 -1.30 -14.12 -19.86
CA GLU A 4 -0.96 -14.46 -21.25
C GLU A 4 -1.49 -13.42 -22.26
N ASP A 5 -2.54 -12.68 -21.91
CA ASP A 5 -3.12 -11.64 -22.76
C ASP A 5 -2.29 -10.35 -22.77
N PHE A 6 -1.25 -10.24 -21.94
CA PHE A 6 -0.49 -9.01 -21.78
C PHE A 6 0.54 -8.80 -22.90
N HIS A 7 0.57 -7.58 -23.43
CA HIS A 7 1.65 -7.15 -24.30
C HIS A 7 3.00 -7.25 -23.54
N PRO A 8 4.10 -7.72 -24.17
CA PRO A 8 5.38 -7.94 -23.49
C PRO A 8 5.88 -6.72 -22.71
N LEU A 9 5.77 -5.52 -23.28
CA LEU A 9 6.15 -4.29 -22.59
C LEU A 9 5.33 -4.05 -21.30
N SER A 10 4.03 -4.33 -21.34
CA SER A 10 3.16 -4.17 -20.17
C SER A 10 3.54 -5.16 -19.07
N TRP A 11 3.94 -6.37 -19.46
CA TRP A 11 4.42 -7.39 -18.52
C TRP A 11 5.74 -6.99 -17.87
N GLU A 12 6.69 -6.44 -18.63
CA GLU A 12 7.94 -5.89 -18.07
C GLU A 12 7.66 -4.76 -17.07
N ILE A 13 6.84 -3.78 -17.43
CA ILE A 13 6.47 -2.68 -16.52
C ILE A 13 5.79 -3.22 -15.26
N TYR A 14 4.93 -4.24 -15.40
CA TYR A 14 4.30 -4.89 -14.26
C TYR A 14 5.34 -5.51 -13.31
N GLN A 15 6.35 -6.20 -13.85
CA GLN A 15 7.41 -6.80 -13.05
C GLN A 15 8.21 -5.78 -12.24
N TRP A 16 8.62 -4.68 -12.87
CA TRP A 16 9.38 -3.63 -12.19
C TRP A 16 8.56 -2.88 -11.15
N SER A 17 7.27 -2.64 -11.44
CA SER A 17 6.38 -1.90 -10.53
C SER A 17 5.94 -2.71 -9.31
N HIS A 18 5.92 -4.04 -9.39
CA HIS A 18 5.49 -4.95 -8.31
C HIS A 18 6.66 -5.69 -7.65
N SER A 19 7.87 -5.16 -7.80
CA SER A 19 9.08 -5.68 -7.16
C SER A 19 9.39 -4.93 -5.85
N ALA A 20 9.55 -5.67 -4.77
CA ALA A 20 10.01 -5.12 -3.49
C ALA A 20 11.46 -4.63 -3.56
N ILE A 21 12.26 -5.18 -4.47
CA ILE A 21 13.64 -4.74 -4.69
C ILE A 21 13.65 -3.35 -5.32
N THR A 22 12.82 -3.13 -6.34
CA THR A 22 12.67 -1.80 -6.96
C THR A 22 12.25 -0.77 -5.92
N VAL A 23 11.23 -1.09 -5.11
CA VAL A 23 10.76 -0.20 -4.04
C VAL A 23 11.86 0.09 -3.03
N LEU A 24 12.63 -0.91 -2.61
CA LEU A 24 13.74 -0.74 -1.68
C LEU A 24 14.84 0.16 -2.24
N VAL A 25 15.25 -0.06 -3.50
CA VAL A 25 16.25 0.77 -4.18
C VAL A 25 15.78 2.21 -4.28
N CYS A 26 14.54 2.43 -4.73
CA CYS A 26 14.00 3.78 -4.85
C CYS A 26 13.81 4.46 -3.48
N PHE A 27 13.44 3.71 -2.45
CA PHE A 27 13.40 4.19 -1.07
C PHE A 27 14.78 4.67 -0.60
N LEU A 28 15.82 3.84 -0.78
CA LEU A 28 17.19 4.19 -0.38
C LEU A 28 17.70 5.40 -1.16
N ALA A 29 17.45 5.47 -2.47
CA ALA A 29 17.82 6.61 -3.30
C ALA A 29 17.11 7.90 -2.86
N THR A 30 15.81 7.81 -2.57
CA THR A 30 15.00 8.94 -2.09
C THR A 30 15.50 9.42 -0.73
N TRP A 31 15.76 8.49 0.19
CA TRP A 31 16.29 8.83 1.51
C TRP A 31 17.66 9.51 1.37
N TRP A 32 18.59 8.93 0.62
CA TRP A 32 19.91 9.51 0.38
C TRP A 32 19.82 10.92 -0.21
N TYR A 33 18.97 11.13 -1.21
CA TYR A 33 18.75 12.43 -1.82
C TYR A 33 18.25 13.47 -0.80
N LEU A 34 17.22 13.11 -0.01
CA LEU A 34 16.65 14.00 0.99
C LEU A 34 17.62 14.30 2.14
N GLU A 35 18.46 13.34 2.52
CA GLU A 35 19.50 13.54 3.54
C GLU A 35 20.57 14.53 3.05
N LYS A 36 20.97 14.41 1.77
CA LYS A 36 22.07 15.20 1.20
C LYS A 36 21.64 16.61 0.78
N TYR A 37 20.44 16.75 0.20
CA TYR A 37 19.98 17.99 -0.42
C TYR A 37 18.81 18.63 0.32
N GLY A 38 18.26 17.97 1.34
CA GLY A 38 17.07 18.41 2.06
C GLY A 38 15.78 18.22 1.26
N THR A 39 14.66 18.58 1.87
CA THR A 39 13.33 18.45 1.26
C THR A 39 13.09 19.59 0.26
N PRO A 40 12.77 19.30 -1.01
CA PRO A 40 12.39 20.32 -1.98
C PRO A 40 11.15 21.11 -1.54
N LYS A 41 11.11 22.41 -1.84
CA LYS A 41 9.98 23.30 -1.47
C LYS A 41 8.61 22.84 -1.99
N PHE A 42 8.57 22.14 -3.13
CA PHE A 42 7.31 21.61 -3.66
C PHE A 42 6.83 20.43 -2.79
N LEU A 43 7.75 19.55 -2.39
CA LEU A 43 7.45 18.36 -1.62
C LEU A 43 7.08 18.72 -0.17
N SER A 44 7.70 19.75 0.39
CA SER A 44 7.43 20.20 1.77
C SER A 44 5.97 20.63 2.00
N ARG A 45 5.23 21.01 0.94
CA ARG A 45 3.81 21.41 1.02
C ARG A 45 2.88 20.24 1.34
N PHE A 46 3.30 19.01 1.08
CA PHE A 46 2.51 17.80 1.39
C PHE A 46 2.68 17.34 2.84
N TYR A 47 3.63 17.89 3.59
CA TYR A 47 3.86 17.52 4.99
C TYR A 47 3.23 18.53 5.95
N LEU A 48 2.44 18.03 6.89
CA LEU A 48 1.79 18.84 7.95
C LEU A 48 2.76 19.24 9.07
N ALA A 49 3.92 18.59 9.16
CA ALA A 49 4.92 18.81 10.19
C ALA A 49 6.32 18.57 9.62
N THR A 50 7.34 19.12 10.28
CA THR A 50 8.75 18.82 9.95
C THR A 50 9.07 17.37 10.33
N MET A 51 9.83 16.69 9.47
CA MET A 51 10.13 15.27 9.61
C MET A 51 11.56 15.00 9.15
N SER A 52 12.20 13.96 9.70
CA SER A 52 13.49 13.50 9.20
C SER A 52 13.37 12.97 7.77
N ALA A 53 14.47 13.05 7.00
CA ALA A 53 14.52 12.57 5.62
C ALA A 53 14.12 11.09 5.49
N LYS A 54 14.55 10.25 6.44
CA LYS A 54 14.15 8.83 6.51
C LYS A 54 12.63 8.66 6.61
N LYS A 55 11.96 9.44 7.47
CA LYS A 55 10.50 9.37 7.64
C LYS A 55 9.77 9.84 6.40
N GLN A 56 10.27 10.89 5.75
CA GLN A 56 9.72 11.38 4.48
C GLN A 56 9.81 10.33 3.38
N ALA A 57 11.00 9.75 3.17
CA ALA A 57 11.21 8.68 2.21
C ALA A 57 10.31 7.48 2.51
N PHE A 58 10.18 7.09 3.78
CA PHE A 58 9.31 6.00 4.17
C PHE A 58 7.84 6.29 3.80
N LEU A 59 7.34 7.49 4.07
CA LEU A 59 5.96 7.87 3.72
C LEU A 59 5.71 7.87 2.21
N ILE A 60 6.70 8.23 1.40
CA ILE A 60 6.58 8.22 -0.07
C ILE A 60 6.44 6.79 -0.59
N TRP A 61 7.22 5.85 -0.05
CA TRP A 61 7.30 4.47 -0.56
C TRP A 61 6.40 3.47 0.17
N LEU A 62 5.84 3.84 1.33
CA LEU A 62 4.93 3.00 2.11
C LEU A 62 3.71 2.53 1.29
N PRO A 63 3.04 3.36 0.46
CA PRO A 63 1.91 2.90 -0.35
C PRO A 63 2.29 1.76 -1.30
N TRP A 64 3.47 1.84 -1.94
CA TRP A 64 3.96 0.76 -2.81
C TRP A 64 4.26 -0.52 -2.03
N LEU A 65 4.88 -0.41 -0.85
CA LEU A 65 5.18 -1.57 -0.03
C LEU A 65 3.89 -2.26 0.44
N LEU A 66 2.90 -1.47 0.88
CA LEU A 66 1.58 -1.99 1.27
C LEU A 66 0.88 -2.66 0.09
N ASN A 67 0.92 -2.06 -1.10
CA ASN A 67 0.36 -2.64 -2.31
C ASN A 67 0.97 -4.01 -2.62
N ILE A 68 2.30 -4.14 -2.61
CA ILE A 68 2.97 -5.43 -2.86
C ILE A 68 2.56 -6.48 -1.82
N ILE A 69 2.48 -6.10 -0.53
CA ILE A 69 2.06 -7.01 0.55
C ILE A 69 0.62 -7.51 0.34
N THR A 70 -0.29 -6.64 -0.10
CA THR A 70 -1.68 -7.01 -0.39
C THR A 70 -1.83 -7.82 -1.68
N ASP A 71 -0.93 -7.60 -2.64
CA ASP A 71 -0.98 -8.23 -3.95
C ASP A 71 -0.54 -9.70 -3.89
N ILE A 72 0.51 -10.03 -3.14
CA ILE A 72 1.03 -11.42 -3.03
C ILE A 72 -0.08 -12.45 -2.75
N PRO A 73 -0.93 -12.30 -1.72
CA PRO A 73 -1.99 -13.27 -1.45
C PRO A 73 -3.21 -13.13 -2.36
N SER A 74 -3.38 -12.00 -3.07
CA SER A 74 -4.60 -11.68 -3.83
C SER A 74 -4.51 -11.97 -5.34
N HIS A 75 -3.30 -12.29 -5.82
CA HIS A 75 -3.04 -12.72 -7.19
C HIS A 75 -2.87 -14.24 -7.31
N THR A 76 -3.28 -14.78 -8.45
CA THR A 76 -3.11 -16.21 -8.77
C THR A 76 -2.05 -16.38 -9.85
N ALA A 77 -1.49 -17.57 -10.00
CA ALA A 77 -0.52 -17.91 -11.03
C ALA A 77 -0.99 -17.53 -12.45
N GLN A 78 -2.29 -17.64 -12.71
CA GLN A 78 -2.90 -17.29 -14.01
C GLN A 78 -3.22 -15.79 -14.17
N PHE A 79 -3.33 -15.04 -13.07
CA PHE A 79 -3.81 -13.64 -13.06
C PHE A 79 -2.81 -12.76 -12.33
N PHE A 80 -1.76 -12.37 -13.06
CA PHE A 80 -0.75 -11.41 -12.63
C PHE A 80 -0.07 -11.80 -11.31
N PRO A 81 0.65 -12.94 -11.27
CA PRO A 81 1.36 -13.34 -10.06
C PRO A 81 2.44 -12.31 -9.71
N THR A 82 2.45 -11.84 -8.45
CA THR A 82 3.31 -10.75 -7.98
C THR A 82 4.79 -11.16 -7.96
N PRO A 83 5.67 -10.52 -8.76
CA PRO A 83 7.08 -10.85 -8.87
C PRO A 83 7.91 -10.08 -7.82
N VAL A 84 7.68 -10.40 -6.55
CA VAL A 84 8.19 -9.63 -5.40
C VAL A 84 9.71 -9.45 -5.39
N PHE A 85 10.46 -10.41 -5.95
CA PHE A 85 11.93 -10.41 -5.97
C PHE A 85 12.54 -10.19 -7.37
N HIS A 86 11.78 -9.67 -8.33
CA HIS A 86 12.34 -9.30 -9.64
C HIS A 86 13.37 -8.16 -9.49
N PRO A 87 14.51 -8.15 -10.21
CA PRO A 87 14.96 -9.12 -11.22
C PRO A 87 15.83 -10.26 -10.65
N ILE A 88 15.97 -10.37 -9.33
CA ILE A 88 16.88 -11.34 -8.68
C ILE A 88 16.28 -12.75 -8.70
N SER A 89 14.95 -12.87 -8.63
CA SER A 89 14.24 -14.14 -8.62
C SER A 89 12.85 -14.03 -9.23
N ASP A 90 12.45 -15.07 -9.94
CA ASP A 90 11.11 -15.25 -10.53
C ASP A 90 10.11 -15.88 -9.56
N TRP A 91 10.45 -15.98 -8.27
CA TRP A 91 9.56 -16.53 -7.26
C TRP A 91 8.26 -15.71 -7.18
N LYS A 92 7.14 -16.44 -7.20
CA LYS A 92 5.78 -15.90 -7.11
C LYS A 92 4.91 -16.84 -6.30
N TYR A 93 3.92 -16.28 -5.62
CA TYR A 93 2.96 -17.05 -4.83
C TYR A 93 1.65 -17.23 -5.61
N ASP A 94 1.08 -18.44 -5.56
CA ASP A 94 -0.27 -18.70 -6.10
C ASP A 94 -1.31 -18.48 -5.00
N GLY A 95 -1.82 -17.26 -4.95
CA GLY A 95 -2.79 -16.81 -3.95
C GLY A 95 -4.23 -17.09 -4.35
N THR A 96 -5.14 -16.26 -3.84
CA THR A 96 -6.57 -16.35 -4.10
C THR A 96 -7.06 -15.03 -4.66
N ARG A 97 -7.83 -15.07 -5.76
CA ARG A 97 -8.28 -13.84 -6.41
C ARG A 97 -9.08 -12.96 -5.46
N TRP A 98 -8.84 -11.66 -5.52
CA TRP A 98 -9.64 -10.67 -4.78
C TRP A 98 -11.15 -10.79 -5.04
N SER A 99 -11.55 -11.13 -6.27
CA SER A 99 -12.95 -11.30 -6.66
C SER A 99 -13.60 -12.59 -6.12
N THR A 100 -12.86 -13.43 -5.40
CA THR A 100 -13.41 -14.63 -4.78
C THR A 100 -14.46 -14.20 -3.76
N PRO A 101 -15.70 -14.72 -3.81
CA PRO A 101 -16.79 -14.23 -2.97
C PRO A 101 -16.45 -14.23 -1.48
N SER A 102 -15.77 -15.26 -0.97
CA SER A 102 -15.34 -15.31 0.43
C SER A 102 -14.45 -14.13 0.82
N ILE A 103 -13.40 -13.83 0.04
CA ILE A 103 -12.50 -12.70 0.29
C ILE A 103 -13.25 -11.37 0.18
N TRP A 104 -14.03 -11.20 -0.88
CA TRP A 104 -14.76 -9.96 -1.15
C TRP A 104 -15.77 -9.64 -0.04
N PHE A 105 -16.61 -10.61 0.35
CA PHE A 105 -17.61 -10.41 1.40
C PHE A 105 -16.97 -10.28 2.79
N THR A 106 -15.87 -10.98 3.06
CA THR A 106 -15.11 -10.78 4.31
C THR A 106 -14.57 -9.35 4.41
N ASN A 107 -13.98 -8.81 3.34
CA ASN A 107 -13.49 -7.44 3.32
C ASN A 107 -14.62 -6.41 3.50
N LEU A 108 -15.75 -6.60 2.81
CA LEU A 108 -16.94 -5.77 3.00
C LEU A 108 -17.46 -5.84 4.44
N GLY A 109 -17.54 -7.04 5.02
CA GLY A 109 -17.99 -7.25 6.39
C GLY A 109 -17.09 -6.55 7.41
N ILE A 110 -15.77 -6.65 7.26
CA ILE A 110 -14.80 -5.94 8.12
C ILE A 110 -14.99 -4.43 8.02
N LEU A 111 -15.15 -3.89 6.79
CA LEU A 111 -15.34 -2.47 6.59
C LEU A 111 -16.63 -1.96 7.26
N LEU A 112 -17.75 -2.67 7.07
CA LEU A 112 -19.03 -2.34 7.71
C LEU A 112 -18.94 -2.42 9.24
N PHE A 113 -18.23 -3.43 9.77
CA PHE A 113 -18.02 -3.61 11.20
C PHE A 113 -17.20 -2.47 11.82
N VAL A 114 -16.07 -2.13 11.22
CA VAL A 114 -15.22 -1.00 11.67
C VAL A 114 -16.01 0.31 11.61
N TRP A 115 -16.77 0.54 10.54
CA TRP A 115 -17.61 1.73 10.38
C TRP A 115 -18.70 1.82 11.46
N ALA A 116 -19.38 0.70 11.75
CA ALA A 116 -20.37 0.63 12.81
C ALA A 116 -19.76 0.93 14.18
N ILE A 117 -18.59 0.36 14.50
CA ILE A 117 -17.85 0.65 15.73
C ILE A 117 -17.52 2.14 15.84
N MET A 118 -16.97 2.73 14.78
CA MET A 118 -16.61 4.14 14.75
C MET A 118 -17.80 5.04 15.07
N ILE A 119 -18.96 4.78 14.45
CA ILE A 119 -20.20 5.53 14.73
C ILE A 119 -20.62 5.38 16.20
N VAL A 120 -20.56 4.16 16.75
CA VAL A 120 -20.94 3.92 18.15
C VAL A 120 -20.00 4.65 19.11
N LEU A 121 -18.69 4.60 18.87
CA LEU A 121 -17.70 5.30 19.69
C LEU A 121 -17.87 6.81 19.63
N GLU A 122 -18.16 7.36 18.44
CA GLU A 122 -18.38 8.80 18.27
C GLU A 122 -19.65 9.28 18.97
N ARG A 123 -20.74 8.50 18.89
CA ARG A 123 -21.99 8.78 19.61
C ARG A 123 -21.78 8.77 21.12
N LYS A 124 -21.06 7.78 21.66
CA LYS A 124 -20.71 7.71 23.08
C LYS A 124 -19.88 8.90 23.53
N ARG A 125 -18.87 9.30 22.73
CA ARG A 125 -18.03 10.46 23.03
C ARG A 125 -18.87 11.76 23.09
N LYS A 126 -19.80 11.96 22.16
CA LYS A 126 -20.71 13.12 22.13
C LYS A 126 -21.69 13.13 23.30
N ALA A 127 -22.22 11.97 23.72
CA ALA A 127 -23.08 11.87 24.89
C ALA A 127 -22.31 12.22 26.18
N ASN A 128 -21.12 11.65 26.35
CA ASN A 128 -20.27 11.92 27.52
C ASN A 128 -19.82 13.39 27.59
N SER A 129 -19.50 14.03 26.46
CA SER A 129 -19.13 15.44 26.46
C SER A 129 -20.27 16.36 26.89
N LYS A 130 -21.54 16.01 26.61
CA LYS A 130 -22.70 16.78 27.05
C LYS A 130 -22.90 16.71 28.56
N ILE A 131 -22.74 15.52 29.16
CA ILE A 131 -22.85 15.30 30.60
C ILE A 131 -21.81 16.11 31.40
N VAL A 132 -20.61 16.33 30.85
CA VAL A 132 -19.54 17.10 31.52
C VAL A 132 -19.78 18.62 31.45
N THR A 133 -20.55 19.10 30.48
CA THR A 133 -20.82 20.54 30.29
C THR A 133 -22.09 21.02 30.97
N GLU A 134 -22.93 20.10 31.46
CA GLU A 134 -24.11 20.37 32.31
C GLU A 134 -23.73 20.25 33.80
#